data_AF-A0A3D3FY85-F1
#
_entry.id   AF-A0A3D3FY85-F1
#
_cell.length_a   1.000
_cell.length_b   1.000
_cell.length_c   1.000
_cell.angle_alpha   90.00
_cell.angle_beta   90.00
_cell.angle_gamma   90.00
#
_symmetry.space_group_name_H-M   'P 1'
#
loop_
_entity.id
_entity.type
_entity.pdbx_description
1 polymer ?
#
loop_
_entity_poly.entity_id
_entity_poly.type
_entity_poly.pdbx_seq_one_letter_code
_entity_poly.pdbx_strand_id
1 'polypeptide(L)'
;MGNCWHANRTDNQIPDVKAKPCPWCDSESVVVDTTLIELEHVNVWEAQATCHECGAKSPDTDFPSWDDRPLHNDYSFVDWEDEREVVNLAVKIWNYRK
;
A
#
# COMPACT_ATOMS: atom_id res chain seq x y z
N MET A 1 -2.54 -15.56 3.73
CA MET A 1 -1.26 -15.59 2.98
C MET A 1 -0.93 -14.16 2.60
N GLY A 2 0.30 -13.69 2.81
CA GLY A 2 0.69 -12.32 2.42
C GLY A 2 1.52 -12.32 1.15
N ASN A 3 1.26 -11.40 0.23
CA ASN A 3 2.06 -11.19 -0.97
C ASN A 3 2.95 -9.96 -0.80
N CYS A 4 4.19 -10.04 -1.25
CA CYS A 4 5.09 -8.89 -1.34
C CYS A 4 5.11 -8.36 -2.78
N TRP A 5 4.81 -7.08 -2.92
CA TRP A 5 4.67 -6.38 -4.18
C TRP A 5 5.89 -5.51 -4.42
N HIS A 6 6.57 -5.73 -5.55
CA HIS A 6 7.73 -4.95 -5.94
C HIS A 6 7.38 -4.09 -7.16
N ALA A 7 7.90 -2.86 -7.20
CA ALA A 7 7.70 -1.92 -8.31
C ALA A 7 8.26 -2.41 -9.66
N ASN A 8 9.09 -3.46 -9.66
CA ASN A 8 9.72 -4.06 -10.84
C ASN A 8 9.04 -5.36 -11.30
N ARG A 9 7.88 -5.74 -10.75
CA ARG A 9 7.11 -6.88 -11.27
C ARG A 9 6.66 -6.59 -12.70
N THR A 10 6.61 -7.63 -13.52
CA THR A 10 6.25 -7.55 -14.95
C THR A 10 4.91 -8.20 -15.26
N ASP A 11 4.12 -8.55 -14.24
CA ASP A 11 2.77 -9.10 -14.37
C ASP A 11 1.71 -7.98 -14.41
N ASN A 12 0.45 -8.34 -14.73
CA ASN A 12 -0.69 -7.40 -14.81
C ASN A 12 -1.09 -6.75 -13.47
N GLN A 13 -0.27 -6.99 -12.46
CA GLN A 13 -0.53 -6.61 -11.10
C GLN A 13 0.06 -5.21 -10.83
N ILE A 14 1.08 -4.75 -11.57
CA ILE A 14 1.79 -3.46 -11.39
C ILE A 14 0.86 -2.32 -10.90
N PRO A 15 1.16 -1.67 -9.75
CA PRO A 15 0.38 -0.54 -9.28
C PRO A 15 0.41 0.61 -10.29
N ASP A 16 -0.72 1.29 -10.43
CA ASP A 16 -0.90 2.41 -11.37
C ASP A 16 -0.04 3.63 -10.99
N VAL A 17 0.33 3.70 -9.72
CA VAL A 17 1.14 4.77 -9.14
C VAL A 17 2.51 4.21 -8.77
N LYS A 18 3.57 4.91 -9.17
CA LYS A 18 4.94 4.57 -8.74
C LYS A 18 5.22 5.12 -7.34
N ALA A 19 5.90 4.32 -6.53
CA ALA A 19 6.42 4.78 -5.25
C ALA A 19 7.53 5.82 -5.45
N LYS A 20 7.53 6.88 -4.64
CA LYS A 20 8.61 7.85 -4.53
C LYS A 20 9.79 7.21 -3.80
N PRO A 21 11.04 7.64 -4.08
CA PRO A 21 12.22 7.18 -3.35
C PRO A 21 12.06 7.32 -1.84
N CYS A 22 12.67 6.42 -1.07
CA CYS A 22 12.68 6.45 0.37
C CYS A 22 13.19 7.79 0.93
N PRO A 23 12.47 8.47 1.84
CA PRO A 23 12.90 9.78 2.35
C PRO A 23 14.09 9.69 3.32
N TRP A 24 14.42 8.49 3.80
CA TRP A 24 15.49 8.29 4.78
C TRP A 24 16.81 7.84 4.15
N CYS A 25 16.75 7.09 3.04
CA CYS A 25 17.95 6.55 2.39
C CYS A 25 17.99 6.77 0.87
N ASP A 26 17.03 7.51 0.30
CA ASP A 26 16.87 7.79 -1.14
C ASP A 26 16.76 6.56 -2.05
N SER A 27 16.62 5.36 -1.49
CA SER A 27 16.43 4.13 -2.26
C SER A 27 15.09 4.11 -2.99
N GLU A 28 15.10 3.71 -4.24
CA GLU A 28 13.90 3.42 -5.05
C GLU A 28 13.31 2.03 -4.77
N SER A 29 13.96 1.24 -3.92
CA SER A 29 13.55 -0.13 -3.55
C SER A 29 12.42 -0.10 -2.53
N VAL A 30 11.24 0.34 -2.98
CA VAL A 30 10.01 0.34 -2.19
C VAL A 30 9.18 -0.88 -2.56
N VAL A 31 8.75 -1.59 -1.54
CA VAL A 31 7.90 -2.78 -1.64
C VAL A 31 6.59 -2.53 -0.90
N VAL A 32 5.54 -3.25 -1.28
CA VAL A 32 4.25 -3.21 -0.59
C VAL A 32 3.91 -4.61 -0.13
N ASP A 33 3.82 -4.81 1.17
CA ASP A 33 3.37 -6.08 1.72
C ASP A 33 1.85 -6.04 1.84
N THR A 34 1.18 -7.12 1.44
CA THR A 34 -0.27 -7.28 1.55
C THR A 34 -0.60 -8.42 2.50
N THR A 35 -1.75 -8.32 3.17
CA THR A 35 -2.29 -9.36 4.04
C THR A 35 -3.76 -9.57 3.71
N LEU A 36 -4.14 -10.81 3.41
CA LEU A 36 -5.54 -11.21 3.31
C LEU A 36 -6.12 -11.44 4.70
N ILE A 37 -7.19 -10.74 5.02
CA ILE A 37 -8.00 -10.93 6.21
C ILE A 37 -9.29 -11.65 5.80
N GLU A 38 -9.45 -12.86 6.31
CA GLU A 38 -10.63 -13.68 6.08
C GLU A 38 -11.68 -13.37 7.16
N LEU A 39 -12.82 -12.79 6.76
CA LEU A 39 -13.98 -12.56 7.63
C LEU A 39 -15.09 -13.58 7.30
N GLU A 40 -16.11 -13.70 8.17
CA GLU A 40 -17.15 -14.74 8.04
C GLU A 40 -17.89 -14.74 6.69
N HIS A 41 -17.96 -13.60 6.01
CA HIS A 41 -18.74 -13.43 4.78
C HIS A 41 -17.99 -12.69 3.65
N VAL A 42 -16.77 -12.22 3.91
CA VAL A 42 -16.00 -11.42 2.95
C VAL A 42 -14.51 -11.56 3.26
N ASN A 43 -13.67 -11.50 2.23
CA ASN A 43 -12.23 -11.43 2.41
C ASN A 43 -11.79 -10.02 2.03
N VAL A 44 -11.03 -9.37 2.91
CA VAL A 44 -10.52 -8.02 2.66
C VAL A 44 -9.00 -8.03 2.66
N TRP A 45 -8.40 -7.15 1.88
CA TRP A 45 -6.96 -6.97 1.82
C TRP A 45 -6.52 -5.77 2.64
N GLU A 46 -5.39 -5.91 3.31
CA GLU A 46 -4.61 -4.80 3.85
C GLU A 46 -3.27 -4.72 3.15
N ALA A 47 -2.69 -3.52 3.08
CA ALA A 47 -1.36 -3.33 2.55
C ALA A 47 -0.53 -2.29 3.31
N GLN A 48 0.79 -2.44 3.29
CA GLN A 48 1.74 -1.51 3.88
C GLN A 48 2.97 -1.37 2.99
N ALA A 49 3.38 -0.13 2.73
CA ALA A 49 4.60 0.14 1.99
C ALA A 49 5.83 0.18 2.90
N THR A 50 6.91 -0.46 2.46
CA THR A 50 8.20 -0.55 3.18
C THR A 50 9.35 -0.26 2.22
N CYS A 51 10.36 0.49 2.68
CA CYS A 51 11.65 0.54 1.99
C CYS A 51 12.45 -0.73 2.31
N HIS A 52 12.81 -1.49 1.28
CA HIS A 52 13.57 -2.72 1.40
C HIS A 52 14.97 -2.50 2.00
N GLU A 53 15.61 -1.36 1.69
CA GLU A 53 17.01 -1.11 2.10
C GLU A 53 17.15 -0.69 3.56
N CYS A 54 16.29 0.21 4.04
CA CYS A 54 16.39 0.75 5.41
C CYS A 54 15.29 0.27 6.35
N GLY A 55 14.31 -0.48 5.85
CA GLY A 55 13.21 -1.04 6.63
C GLY A 55 12.16 -0.01 7.08
N ALA A 56 12.24 1.24 6.60
CA ALA A 56 11.27 2.27 6.97
C ALA A 56 9.90 1.99 6.36
N LYS A 57 8.84 2.21 7.14
CA LYS A 57 7.47 1.79 6.81
C LYS A 57 6.52 2.97 6.79
N SER A 58 5.54 2.94 5.89
CA SER A 58 4.36 3.80 6.00
C SER A 58 3.36 3.23 7.01
N PRO A 59 2.35 4.01 7.43
CA PRO A 59 1.13 3.43 7.97
C PRO A 59 0.54 2.39 6.99
N ASP A 60 -0.14 1.39 7.54
CA ASP A 60 -0.96 0.46 6.77
C ASP A 60 -2.21 1.16 6.19
N THR A 61 -2.87 0.46 5.26
CA THR A 61 -4.10 0.93 4.62
C THR A 61 -5.29 0.98 5.58
N ASP A 62 -5.36 0.07 6.57
CA ASP A 62 -6.44 0.03 7.57
C ASP A 62 -6.25 1.05 8.72
N PHE A 63 -5.30 1.99 8.57
CA PHE A 63 -5.04 2.96 9.63
C PHE A 63 -6.27 3.85 9.91
N PRO A 64 -6.86 3.81 11.13
CA PRO A 64 -8.19 4.34 11.41
C PRO A 64 -8.29 5.88 11.43
N SER A 65 -7.24 6.59 11.04
CA SER A 65 -7.20 8.07 11.02
C SER A 65 -7.00 8.64 9.60
N TRP A 66 -7.48 7.94 8.57
CA TRP A 66 -7.56 8.49 7.22
C TRP A 66 -8.74 9.45 7.02
N ASP A 67 -9.74 9.43 7.92
CA ASP A 67 -10.98 10.21 7.82
C ASP A 67 -10.80 11.74 7.73
N ASP A 68 -9.72 12.29 8.30
CA ASP A 68 -9.40 13.72 8.26
C ASP A 68 -8.21 14.08 7.35
N ARG A 69 -7.84 13.18 6.42
CA ARG A 69 -6.64 13.34 5.57
C ARG A 69 -7.02 13.46 4.09
N PRO A 70 -6.16 14.08 3.26
CA PRO A 70 -6.43 14.23 1.82
C PRO A 70 -6.53 12.92 1.04
N LEU A 71 -6.20 11.78 1.67
CA LEU A 71 -6.42 10.45 1.11
C LEU A 71 -7.76 9.83 1.54
N HIS A 72 -8.63 10.55 2.26
CA HIS A 72 -9.93 10.05 2.71
C HIS A 72 -10.77 9.54 1.54
N ASN A 73 -10.89 10.31 0.46
CA ASN A 73 -11.62 9.87 -0.72
C ASN A 73 -10.99 8.60 -1.34
N ASP A 74 -9.66 8.54 -1.44
CA ASP A 74 -8.99 7.34 -1.94
C ASP A 74 -9.29 6.13 -1.04
N TYR A 75 -9.29 6.29 0.28
CA TYR A 75 -9.63 5.24 1.24
C TYR A 75 -11.11 4.81 1.16
N SER A 76 -12.05 5.76 1.09
CA SER A 76 -13.48 5.50 1.11
C SER A 76 -14.02 4.81 -0.15
N PHE A 77 -13.31 4.92 -1.28
CA PHE A 77 -13.72 4.33 -2.56
C PHE A 77 -12.86 3.13 -2.99
N VAL A 78 -11.91 2.70 -2.15
CA VAL A 78 -11.15 1.48 -2.42
C VAL A 78 -12.05 0.26 -2.30
N ASP A 79 -12.00 -0.60 -3.30
CA ASP A 79 -12.49 -1.96 -3.23
C ASP A 79 -11.52 -2.80 -2.39
N TRP A 80 -11.88 -3.02 -1.13
CA TRP A 80 -11.07 -3.79 -0.18
C TRP A 80 -10.98 -5.28 -0.53
N GLU A 81 -11.82 -5.79 -1.44
CA GLU A 81 -11.75 -7.17 -1.93
C GLU A 81 -10.73 -7.32 -3.08
N ASP A 82 -10.32 -6.21 -3.72
CA ASP A 82 -9.30 -6.17 -4.78
C ASP A 82 -7.92 -5.80 -4.21
N GLU A 83 -7.02 -6.80 -4.15
CA GLU A 83 -5.64 -6.65 -3.69
C GLU A 83 -4.90 -5.49 -4.40
N ARG A 84 -5.16 -5.27 -5.70
CA ARG A 84 -4.47 -4.24 -6.48
C ARG A 84 -4.91 -2.84 -6.07
N GLU A 85 -6.19 -2.63 -5.75
CA GLU A 85 -6.68 -1.33 -5.28
C GLU A 85 -6.08 -0.98 -3.92
N VAL A 86 -5.97 -1.95 -3.02
CA VAL A 86 -5.35 -1.77 -1.71
C VAL A 86 -3.83 -1.51 -1.84
N VAL A 87 -3.13 -2.17 -2.76
CA VAL A 87 -1.72 -1.87 -3.07
C VAL A 87 -1.56 -0.45 -3.61
N ASN A 88 -2.42 -0.01 -4.52
CA ASN A 88 -2.43 1.36 -5.03
C ASN A 88 -2.60 2.39 -3.90
N LEU A 89 -3.50 2.12 -2.94
CA LEU A 89 -3.69 2.96 -1.77
C LEU A 89 -2.42 3.01 -0.90
N ALA A 90 -1.78 1.88 -0.62
CA ALA A 90 -0.52 1.84 0.14
C ALA A 90 0.59 2.66 -0.52
N VAL A 91 0.72 2.63 -1.85
CA VAL A 91 1.69 3.47 -2.56
C VAL A 91 1.34 4.96 -2.46
N LYS A 92 0.04 5.32 -2.54
CA LYS A 92 -0.40 6.71 -2.32
C LYS A 92 -0.09 7.18 -0.91
N ILE A 93 -0.33 6.34 0.10
CA ILE A 93 0.03 6.59 1.50
C ILE A 93 1.54 6.83 1.65
N TRP A 94 2.37 5.96 1.07
CA TRP A 94 3.83 6.11 1.05
C TRP A 94 4.31 7.42 0.41
N ASN A 95 3.65 7.81 -0.68
CA ASN A 95 3.94 9.03 -1.45
C ASN A 95 3.44 10.30 -0.76
N TYR A 96 2.46 10.15 0.13
CA TYR A 96 1.89 11.21 0.94
C TYR A 96 2.77 11.41 2.18
N ARG A 97 3.76 12.28 2.02
CA ARG A 97 4.65 12.74 3.09
C ARG A 97 4.38 14.22 3.27
N LYS A 98 3.81 14.60 4.40
CA LYS A 98 3.83 15.99 4.88
C LYS A 98 4.96 16.14 5.87
#